data_AF-A0A1I6V814-F1
#
_entry.id   AF-A0A1I6V814-F1
#
_cell.length_a   1.000
_cell.length_b   1.000
_cell.length_c   1.000
_cell.angle_alpha   90.00
_cell.angle_beta   90.00
_cell.angle_gamma   90.00
#
_symmetry.space_group_name_H-M   'P 1'
#
loop_
_entity.id
_entity.type
_entity.pdbx_description
1 polymer ?
#
loop_
_entity_poly.entity_id
_entity_poly.type
_entity_poly.pdbx_seq_one_letter_code
_entity_poly.pdbx_strand_id
1 'polypeptide(L)'
;MRARLARVDAVLVHAVIAAALSFAHIHDLTAAAGQDGWKAWAYPISVDLLLVAAWRRLRTSDTGKTAGWCWFLIALTASLGANLATAGLLDLDDVPVWLRILVAGWPAVAFLGGTLLAHTPHPLPPASPVEERPAVSAPATGPPLDPPAVSEPTERPQEVAVPAALLEHARKVAAEHLARTGTPIDTPTLRARLSVPEPFAESIRTPPLKGALVARLHRFRDLVRIGPVQVGTANDRRGREKHTAAWTAPRCGFSAEYDTRSAAELAARTHRCPVR
;
A
#
# COMPACT_ATOMS: atom_id res chain seq x y z
N MET A 1 -13.57 20.81 -0.54
CA MET A 1 -13.66 19.48 -1.19
C MET A 1 -13.96 19.57 -2.69
N ARG A 2 -14.97 20.34 -3.13
CA ARG A 2 -15.35 20.53 -4.54
C ARG A 2 -14.22 20.98 -5.48
N ALA A 3 -13.34 21.90 -5.06
CA ALA A 3 -12.22 22.38 -5.88
C ALA A 3 -11.06 21.37 -6.08
N ARG A 4 -10.96 20.33 -5.24
CA ARG A 4 -10.03 19.20 -5.49
C ARG A 4 -10.68 18.17 -6.39
N LEU A 5 -11.97 17.88 -6.19
CA LEU A 5 -12.74 16.99 -7.05
C LEU A 5 -12.82 17.52 -8.49
N ALA A 6 -13.16 18.79 -8.70
CA ALA A 6 -13.20 19.42 -10.02
C ALA A 6 -11.83 19.49 -10.71
N ARG A 7 -10.74 19.65 -9.96
CA ARG A 7 -9.37 19.61 -10.50
C ARG A 7 -8.97 18.20 -10.91
N VAL A 8 -9.32 17.19 -10.10
CA VAL A 8 -9.11 15.78 -10.46
C VAL A 8 -9.93 15.45 -11.71
N ASP A 9 -11.16 15.95 -11.81
CA ASP A 9 -12.02 15.76 -12.99
C ASP A 9 -11.39 16.38 -14.26
N ALA A 10 -11.00 17.64 -14.20
CA ALA A 10 -10.38 18.31 -15.35
C ALA A 10 -9.04 17.68 -15.77
N VAL A 11 -8.20 17.29 -14.81
CA VAL A 11 -6.93 16.60 -15.09
C VAL A 11 -7.18 15.20 -15.64
N LEU A 12 -8.18 14.48 -15.15
CA LEU A 12 -8.55 13.17 -15.66
C LEU A 12 -9.06 13.27 -17.10
N VAL A 13 -9.94 14.23 -17.39
CA VAL A 13 -10.43 14.52 -18.74
C VAL A 13 -9.26 14.85 -19.67
N HIS A 14 -8.34 15.72 -19.24
CA HIS A 14 -7.16 16.06 -20.02
C HIS A 14 -6.25 14.85 -20.26
N ALA A 15 -6.05 14.01 -19.24
CA ALA A 15 -5.26 12.79 -19.35
C ALA A 15 -5.89 11.79 -20.33
N VAL A 16 -7.22 11.64 -20.33
CA VAL A 16 -7.93 10.77 -21.28
C VAL A 16 -7.82 11.31 -22.71
N ILE A 17 -8.00 12.62 -22.91
CA ILE A 17 -7.84 13.24 -24.23
C ILE A 17 -6.40 13.05 -24.73
N ALA A 18 -5.41 13.35 -23.90
CA ALA A 18 -4.00 13.19 -24.24
C ALA A 18 -3.65 11.73 -24.56
N ALA A 19 -4.16 10.77 -23.77
CA ALA A 19 -3.97 9.35 -24.03
C ALA A 19 -4.61 8.93 -25.36
N ALA A 20 -5.84 9.38 -25.67
CA ALA A 20 -6.51 9.06 -26.93
C ALA A 20 -5.76 9.61 -28.16
N LEU A 21 -5.24 10.83 -28.08
CA LEU A 21 -4.42 11.41 -29.15
C LEU A 21 -3.08 10.68 -29.31
N SER A 22 -2.40 10.40 -28.20
CA SER A 22 -1.15 9.62 -28.24
C SER A 22 -1.36 8.21 -28.76
N PHE A 23 -2.51 7.60 -28.43
CA PHE A 23 -2.88 6.26 -28.89
C PHE A 23 -2.93 6.21 -30.42
N ALA A 24 -3.65 7.16 -31.03
CA ALA A 24 -3.77 7.23 -32.48
C ALA A 24 -2.40 7.38 -33.15
N HIS A 25 -1.55 8.27 -32.63
CA HIS A 25 -0.22 8.48 -33.21
C HIS A 25 0.72 7.28 -33.09
N ILE A 26 0.70 6.56 -31.95
CA ILE A 26 1.49 5.32 -31.79
C ILE A 26 0.94 4.20 -32.68
N HIS A 27 -0.38 4.12 -32.84
CA HIS A 27 -1.01 3.17 -33.75
C HIS A 27 -0.58 3.44 -35.20
N ASP A 28 -0.66 4.69 -35.66
CA ASP A 28 -0.30 5.07 -37.02
C ASP A 28 1.19 4.83 -37.28
N LEU A 29 2.04 5.13 -36.29
CA LEU A 29 3.48 4.82 -36.35
C LEU A 29 3.75 3.31 -36.42
N THR A 30 3.00 2.50 -35.69
CA THR A 30 3.20 1.03 -35.69
C THR A 30 2.68 0.39 -36.97
N ALA A 31 1.55 0.86 -37.51
CA ALA A 31 1.05 0.47 -38.83
C ALA A 31 2.07 0.84 -39.92
N ALA A 32 2.57 2.09 -39.90
CA ALA A 32 3.63 2.55 -40.82
C ALA A 32 4.95 1.75 -40.69
N ALA A 33 5.24 1.21 -39.50
CA ALA A 33 6.37 0.32 -39.27
C ALA A 33 6.13 -1.13 -39.74
N GLY A 34 4.99 -1.43 -40.37
CA GLY A 34 4.61 -2.75 -40.86
C GLY A 34 4.08 -3.71 -39.80
N GLN A 35 3.62 -3.19 -38.64
CA GLN A 35 3.04 -3.98 -37.55
C GLN A 35 1.50 -3.93 -37.57
N ASP A 36 0.89 -4.30 -38.69
CA ASP A 36 -0.54 -4.10 -38.95
C ASP A 36 -1.48 -5.03 -38.16
N GLY A 37 -2.78 -4.72 -38.28
CA GLY A 37 -3.87 -5.50 -37.70
C GLY A 37 -3.90 -5.38 -36.19
N TRP A 38 -4.20 -6.47 -35.47
CA TRP A 38 -4.34 -6.47 -34.01
C TRP A 38 -3.07 -6.02 -33.26
N LYS A 39 -1.89 -6.15 -33.88
CA LYS A 39 -0.61 -5.78 -33.27
C LYS A 39 -0.51 -4.26 -33.08
N ALA A 40 -0.90 -3.47 -34.09
CA ALA A 40 -0.89 -2.00 -34.05
C ALA A 40 -1.71 -1.45 -32.86
N TRP A 41 -2.77 -2.14 -32.46
CA TRP A 41 -3.57 -1.77 -31.28
C TRP A 41 -2.92 -2.15 -29.95
N ALA A 42 -2.14 -3.23 -29.91
CA ALA A 42 -1.49 -3.71 -28.68
C ALA A 42 -0.33 -2.80 -28.24
N TYR A 43 0.39 -2.19 -29.18
CA TYR A 43 1.50 -1.28 -28.90
C TYR A 43 1.10 -0.09 -28.00
N PRO A 44 0.15 0.78 -28.37
CA PRO A 44 -0.23 1.92 -27.54
C PRO A 44 -0.78 1.49 -26.18
N ILE A 45 -1.56 0.40 -26.10
CA ILE A 45 -2.05 -0.14 -24.81
C ILE A 45 -0.88 -0.49 -23.89
N SER A 46 0.16 -1.15 -24.42
CA SER A 46 1.33 -1.51 -23.62
C SER A 46 2.10 -0.28 -23.09
N VAL A 47 2.19 0.79 -23.89
CA VAL A 47 2.83 2.06 -23.51
C VAL A 47 2.04 2.71 -22.37
N ASP A 48 0.72 2.79 -22.50
CA ASP A 48 -0.16 3.39 -21.49
C ASP A 48 -0.12 2.63 -20.17
N LEU A 49 -0.19 1.29 -20.23
CA LEU A 49 -0.09 0.45 -19.03
C LEU A 49 1.26 0.62 -18.33
N LEU A 50 2.34 0.73 -19.09
CA LEU A 50 3.68 0.98 -18.55
C LEU A 50 3.76 2.36 -17.88
N LEU A 51 3.21 3.41 -18.52
CA LEU A 51 3.16 4.76 -17.97
C LEU A 51 2.35 4.80 -16.67
N VAL A 52 1.20 4.15 -16.64
CA VAL A 52 0.33 4.05 -15.46
C VAL A 52 1.00 3.25 -14.34
N ALA A 53 1.67 2.14 -14.66
CA ALA A 53 2.42 1.34 -13.70
C ALA A 53 3.58 2.13 -13.10
N ALA A 54 4.35 2.84 -13.93
CA ALA A 54 5.46 3.68 -13.50
C ALA A 54 4.98 4.84 -12.62
N TRP A 55 3.91 5.51 -13.02
CA TRP A 55 3.28 6.57 -12.24
C TRP A 55 2.75 6.08 -10.89
N ARG A 56 2.07 4.93 -10.87
CA ARG A 56 1.60 4.31 -9.63
C ARG A 56 2.79 4.05 -8.70
N ARG A 57 3.86 3.44 -9.20
CA ARG A 57 5.11 3.18 -8.45
C ARG A 57 5.68 4.48 -7.85
N LEU A 58 5.75 5.57 -8.62
CA LEU A 58 6.21 6.88 -8.14
C LEU A 58 5.34 7.47 -7.03
N ARG A 59 4.03 7.21 -7.05
CA ARG A 59 3.06 7.74 -6.09
C ARG A 59 2.95 6.92 -4.81
N THR A 60 3.11 5.60 -4.88
CA THR A 60 2.82 4.69 -3.75
C THR A 60 4.06 4.16 -3.05
N SER A 61 5.24 4.13 -3.69
CA SER A 61 6.42 3.44 -3.18
C SER A 61 7.49 4.41 -2.69
N ASP A 62 7.95 4.26 -1.44
CA ASP A 62 9.10 5.01 -0.92
C ASP A 62 10.45 4.40 -1.36
N THR A 63 10.46 3.10 -1.64
CA THR A 63 11.60 2.32 -2.17
C THR A 63 11.45 2.07 -3.68
N GLY A 64 12.55 2.18 -4.44
CA GLY A 64 12.55 1.93 -5.89
C GLY A 64 12.02 3.08 -6.76
N LYS A 65 12.02 4.33 -6.24
CA LYS A 65 11.62 5.53 -7.01
C LYS A 65 12.50 5.78 -8.24
N THR A 66 13.78 5.43 -8.18
CA THR A 66 14.70 5.52 -9.33
C THR A 66 14.22 4.66 -10.49
N ALA A 67 13.87 3.39 -10.23
CA ALA A 67 13.30 2.50 -11.24
C ALA A 67 11.95 3.02 -11.77
N GLY A 68 11.09 3.54 -10.88
CA GLY A 68 9.84 4.20 -11.29
C GLY A 68 10.08 5.38 -12.23
N TRP A 69 11.06 6.23 -11.93
CA TRP A 69 11.44 7.38 -12.76
C TRP A 69 12.04 6.95 -14.10
N CYS A 70 12.95 5.98 -14.10
CA CYS A 70 13.54 5.47 -15.35
C CYS A 70 12.46 4.95 -16.30
N TRP A 71 11.56 4.10 -15.81
CA TRP A 71 10.49 3.54 -16.64
C TRP A 71 9.43 4.57 -17.05
N PHE A 72 9.15 5.55 -16.19
CA PHE A 72 8.28 6.67 -16.54
C PHE A 72 8.86 7.49 -17.70
N LEU A 73 10.16 7.79 -17.66
CA LEU A 73 10.84 8.52 -18.74
C LEU A 73 10.87 7.74 -20.04
N ILE A 74 11.09 6.42 -19.99
CA ILE A 74 11.06 5.55 -21.17
C ILE A 74 9.67 5.59 -21.82
N ALA A 75 8.61 5.36 -21.04
CA ALA A 75 7.24 5.38 -21.54
C ALA A 75 6.83 6.78 -22.07
N LEU A 76 7.21 7.84 -21.37
CA LEU A 76 6.95 9.21 -21.80
C LEU A 76 7.69 9.54 -23.11
N THR A 77 8.94 9.11 -23.25
CA THR A 77 9.73 9.33 -24.47
C THR A 77 9.14 8.57 -25.65
N ALA A 78 8.68 7.34 -25.45
CA ALA A 78 8.02 6.57 -26.49
C ALA A 78 6.70 7.23 -26.96
N SER A 79 5.86 7.66 -26.01
CA SER A 79 4.60 8.37 -26.31
C SER A 79 4.85 9.71 -27.00
N LEU A 80 5.79 10.51 -26.50
CA LEU A 80 6.14 11.79 -27.10
C LEU A 80 6.79 11.62 -28.47
N GLY A 81 7.68 10.64 -28.63
CA GLY A 81 8.35 10.34 -29.90
C GLY A 81 7.37 9.98 -31.01
N ALA A 82 6.30 9.24 -30.69
CA ALA A 82 5.24 8.95 -31.65
C ALA A 82 4.49 10.22 -32.08
N ASN A 83 4.17 11.12 -31.14
CA ASN A 83 3.53 12.40 -31.45
C ASN A 83 4.43 13.29 -32.33
N LEU A 84 5.75 13.27 -32.10
CA LEU A 84 6.70 14.02 -32.94
C LEU A 84 6.82 13.41 -34.33
N ALA A 85 6.87 12.08 -34.44
CA ALA A 85 6.95 11.38 -35.73
C ALA A 85 5.74 11.72 -36.62
N THR A 86 4.53 11.71 -36.07
CA THR A 86 3.29 12.02 -36.81
C THR A 86 3.08 13.52 -37.06
N ALA A 87 3.76 14.41 -36.34
CA ALA A 87 3.72 15.85 -36.57
C ALA A 87 4.49 16.32 -37.83
N GLY A 88 4.89 15.40 -38.70
CA GLY A 88 5.60 15.69 -39.95
C GLY A 88 7.13 15.63 -39.85
N LEU A 89 7.66 15.12 -38.73
CA LEU A 89 9.10 14.90 -38.58
C LEU A 89 9.58 13.61 -39.27
N LEU A 90 8.65 12.71 -39.59
CA LEU A 90 8.88 11.46 -40.30
C LEU A 90 7.89 11.32 -41.45
N ASP A 91 8.38 10.78 -42.57
CA ASP A 91 7.53 10.27 -43.63
C ASP A 91 7.01 8.89 -43.20
N LEU A 92 5.70 8.77 -43.02
CA LEU A 92 5.04 7.54 -42.61
C LEU A 92 4.90 6.55 -43.78
N ASP A 93 5.04 7.01 -45.02
CA ASP A 93 5.06 6.13 -46.19
C ASP A 93 6.42 5.41 -46.34
N ASP A 94 7.49 6.00 -45.79
CA ASP A 94 8.83 5.39 -45.74
C ASP A 94 9.49 5.49 -44.35
N VAL A 95 9.01 4.66 -43.42
CA VAL A 95 9.58 4.61 -42.07
C VAL A 95 11.00 4.02 -42.10
N PRO A 96 12.03 4.69 -41.54
CA PRO A 96 13.40 4.18 -41.47
C PRO A 96 13.52 2.83 -40.75
N VAL A 97 14.42 1.98 -41.23
CA VAL A 97 14.63 0.61 -40.69
C VAL A 97 14.91 0.59 -39.19
N TRP A 98 15.70 1.53 -38.67
CA TRP A 98 16.02 1.60 -37.24
C TRP A 98 14.76 1.86 -36.39
N LEU A 99 13.82 2.65 -36.90
CA LEU A 99 12.56 2.94 -36.20
C LEU A 99 11.65 1.71 -36.22
N ARG A 100 11.60 0.96 -37.33
CA ARG A 100 10.88 -0.32 -37.41
C ARG A 100 11.43 -1.35 -36.42
N ILE A 101 12.75 -1.45 -36.28
CA ILE A 101 13.39 -2.33 -35.30
C ILE A 101 13.03 -1.91 -33.87
N LEU A 102 13.05 -0.61 -33.57
CA LEU A 102 12.72 -0.09 -32.25
C LEU A 102 11.25 -0.35 -31.90
N VAL A 103 10.34 -0.09 -32.84
CA VAL A 103 8.92 -0.42 -32.69
C VAL A 103 8.74 -1.91 -32.47
N ALA A 104 9.33 -2.77 -33.32
CA ALA A 104 9.23 -4.23 -33.16
C ALA A 104 9.79 -4.76 -31.83
N GLY A 105 10.83 -4.10 -31.29
CA GLY A 105 11.45 -4.47 -30.01
C GLY A 105 10.68 -4.01 -28.77
N TRP A 106 9.73 -3.07 -28.92
CA TRP A 106 8.98 -2.48 -27.81
C TRP A 106 8.29 -3.48 -26.88
N PRO A 107 7.65 -4.58 -27.34
CA PRO A 107 6.91 -5.47 -26.44
C PRO A 107 7.82 -6.12 -25.38
N ALA A 108 9.07 -6.44 -25.74
CA ALA A 108 10.05 -6.97 -24.80
C ALA A 108 10.45 -5.94 -23.73
N VAL A 109 10.63 -4.68 -24.15
CA VAL A 109 10.94 -3.55 -23.24
C VAL A 109 9.78 -3.27 -22.30
N ALA A 110 8.55 -3.25 -22.81
CA ALA A 110 7.34 -3.03 -22.02
C ALA A 110 7.13 -4.16 -21.01
N PHE A 111 7.36 -5.42 -21.39
CA PHE A 111 7.30 -6.55 -20.48
C PHE A 111 8.35 -6.46 -19.37
N LEU A 112 9.60 -6.14 -19.72
CA LEU A 112 10.67 -5.95 -18.74
C LEU A 112 10.33 -4.82 -17.75
N GLY A 113 9.83 -3.70 -18.25
CA GLY A 113 9.42 -2.59 -17.40
C GLY A 113 8.25 -2.92 -16.50
N GLY A 114 7.22 -3.57 -17.06
CA GLY A 114 6.06 -4.03 -16.30
C GLY A 114 6.46 -4.99 -15.18
N THR A 115 7.32 -5.96 -15.46
CA THR A 115 7.78 -6.94 -14.45
C THR A 115 8.66 -6.31 -13.38
N LEU A 116 9.57 -5.39 -13.73
CA LEU A 116 10.38 -4.66 -12.74
C LEU A 116 9.55 -3.70 -11.88
N LEU A 117 8.51 -3.10 -12.46
CA LEU A 117 7.58 -2.23 -11.73
C LEU A 117 6.57 -3.00 -10.88
N ALA A 118 6.24 -4.24 -11.25
CA ALA A 118 5.36 -5.11 -10.48
C ALA A 118 6.10 -5.85 -9.35
N HIS A 119 7.34 -6.29 -9.59
CA HIS A 119 8.10 -7.08 -8.63
C HIS A 119 9.00 -6.20 -7.77
N THR A 120 8.69 -6.13 -6.48
CA THR A 120 9.66 -5.76 -5.45
C THR A 120 10.14 -7.05 -4.80
N PRO A 121 11.46 -7.26 -4.60
CA PRO A 121 11.92 -8.34 -3.75
C PRO A 121 11.31 -8.13 -2.36
N HIS A 122 10.39 -9.01 -1.99
CA HIS A 122 9.97 -9.11 -0.59
C HIS A 122 11.20 -9.59 0.17
N PRO A 123 11.59 -8.95 1.29
CA PRO A 123 12.57 -9.56 2.18
C PRO A 123 12.07 -10.98 2.46
N LEU A 124 12.87 -12.00 2.09
CA LEU A 124 12.54 -13.37 2.42
C LEU A 124 12.28 -13.41 3.94
N PRO A 125 11.13 -13.94 4.39
CA PRO A 125 11.01 -14.36 5.77
C PRO A 125 12.25 -15.22 6.09
N PRO A 126 12.90 -15.06 7.26
CA PRO A 126 14.02 -15.93 7.62
C PRO A 126 13.56 -17.37 7.40
N ALA A 127 14.36 -18.12 6.64
CA ALA A 127 14.04 -19.49 6.26
C ALA A 127 13.65 -20.26 7.52
N SER A 128 12.37 -20.65 7.61
CA SER A 128 11.98 -21.69 8.55
C SER A 128 12.87 -22.91 8.24
N PRO A 129 13.40 -23.60 9.27
CA PRO A 129 14.23 -24.78 9.05
C PRO A 129 13.49 -25.72 8.10
N VAL A 130 14.19 -26.17 7.07
CA VAL A 130 13.70 -27.16 6.11
C VAL A 130 13.36 -28.42 6.90
N GLU A 131 12.08 -28.66 7.16
CA GLU A 131 11.58 -29.97 7.56
C GLU A 131 11.80 -30.89 6.36
N GLU A 132 12.79 -31.78 6.50
CA GLU A 132 13.16 -32.80 5.53
C GLU A 132 11.94 -33.68 5.25
N ARG A 133 11.37 -33.55 4.06
CA ARG A 133 10.21 -34.32 3.62
C ARG A 133 10.61 -35.81 3.56
N PRO A 134 9.98 -36.72 4.34
CA PRO A 134 10.35 -38.13 4.30
C PRO A 134 9.98 -38.73 2.94
N ALA A 135 10.93 -39.45 2.34
CA ALA A 135 10.70 -40.25 1.15
C ALA A 135 9.62 -41.30 1.41
N VAL A 136 8.63 -41.36 0.52
CA VAL A 136 7.55 -42.36 0.53
C VAL A 136 8.13 -43.73 0.16
N SER A 137 8.07 -44.67 1.10
CA SER A 137 8.16 -46.11 0.85
C SER A 137 7.06 -46.81 1.66
N ALA A 138 6.28 -47.65 0.98
CA ALA A 138 5.26 -48.54 1.56
C ALA A 138 5.46 -49.95 0.97
N PRO A 139 4.86 -51.04 1.49
CA PRO A 139 4.40 -51.34 2.86
C PRO A 139 4.87 -52.74 3.37
N ALA A 140 4.93 -52.99 4.68
CA ALA A 140 4.79 -54.36 5.25
C ALA A 140 4.55 -54.35 6.79
N THR A 141 3.35 -54.81 7.18
CA THR A 141 2.97 -55.70 8.30
C THR A 141 3.55 -55.49 9.72
N GLY A 142 2.68 -55.16 10.70
CA GLY A 142 2.95 -55.15 12.16
C GLY A 142 3.01 -56.55 12.83
N PRO A 143 3.23 -56.66 14.17
CA PRO A 143 2.18 -56.29 15.17
C PRO A 143 2.79 -55.71 16.51
N PRO A 144 2.11 -55.73 17.68
CA PRO A 144 1.54 -54.53 18.32
C PRO A 144 2.10 -54.21 19.73
N LEU A 145 2.12 -52.93 20.15
CA LEU A 145 2.19 -52.55 21.57
C LEU A 145 1.33 -51.30 21.83
N ASP A 146 0.25 -51.48 22.61
CA ASP A 146 -0.59 -50.42 23.21
C ASP A 146 0.14 -49.76 24.44
N PRO A 147 -0.48 -48.80 25.16
CA PRO A 147 -0.41 -47.34 24.97
C PRO A 147 0.21 -46.67 26.24
N PRO A 148 0.27 -45.32 26.42
CA PRO A 148 -0.92 -44.58 26.89
C PRO A 148 -0.96 -43.07 26.52
N ALA A 149 -2.02 -42.43 27.03
CA ALA A 149 -2.17 -41.01 27.33
C ALA A 149 -2.83 -40.12 26.25
N VAL A 150 -4.16 -40.15 26.33
CA VAL A 150 -5.11 -39.08 26.03
C VAL A 150 -4.55 -37.70 26.40
N SER A 151 -4.68 -36.75 25.47
CA SER A 151 -4.84 -35.34 25.78
C SER A 151 -5.85 -34.77 24.80
N GLU A 152 -7.01 -34.42 25.34
CA GLU A 152 -8.14 -33.82 24.65
C GLU A 152 -7.73 -32.48 24.01
N PRO A 153 -8.12 -32.20 22.74
CA PRO A 153 -7.95 -30.88 22.16
C PRO A 153 -8.82 -29.85 22.90
N THR A 154 -8.16 -28.93 23.61
CA THR A 154 -8.81 -27.71 24.12
C THR A 154 -9.32 -26.88 22.95
N GLU A 155 -10.65 -26.87 22.80
CA GLU A 155 -11.41 -26.09 21.85
C GLU A 155 -11.20 -24.59 22.13
N ARG A 156 -10.55 -23.88 21.21
CA ARG A 156 -10.31 -22.44 21.30
C ARG A 156 -11.57 -21.71 20.80
N PRO A 157 -12.14 -20.73 21.54
CA PRO A 157 -13.34 -20.00 21.09
C PRO A 157 -13.12 -19.35 19.72
N GLN A 158 -14.01 -19.66 18.76
CA GLN A 158 -14.01 -19.04 17.44
C GLN A 158 -14.41 -17.56 17.57
N GLU A 159 -13.48 -16.64 17.26
CA GLU A 159 -13.79 -15.23 17.04
C GLU A 159 -14.75 -15.11 15.84
N VAL A 160 -16.02 -14.83 16.11
CA VAL A 160 -17.00 -14.56 15.06
C VAL A 160 -16.63 -13.24 14.39
N ALA A 161 -16.02 -13.33 13.21
CA ALA A 161 -15.65 -12.18 12.39
C ALA A 161 -16.90 -11.39 11.99
N VAL A 162 -17.11 -10.23 12.61
CA VAL A 162 -18.21 -9.32 12.25
C VAL A 162 -17.99 -8.79 10.83
N PRO A 163 -18.91 -9.01 9.88
CA PRO A 163 -18.77 -8.50 8.52
C PRO A 163 -18.67 -6.97 8.50
N ALA A 164 -17.68 -6.43 7.78
CA ALA A 164 -17.42 -4.98 7.70
C ALA A 164 -18.65 -4.16 7.24
N ALA A 165 -19.54 -4.76 6.45
CA ALA A 165 -20.79 -4.16 6.00
C ALA A 165 -21.74 -3.83 7.17
N LEU A 166 -21.77 -4.67 8.20
CA LEU A 166 -22.64 -4.48 9.37
C LEU A 166 -22.10 -3.37 10.28
N LEU A 167 -20.78 -3.27 10.42
CA LEU A 167 -20.13 -2.16 11.13
C LEU A 167 -20.34 -0.81 10.44
N GLU A 168 -20.27 -0.78 9.11
CA GLU A 168 -20.50 0.45 8.35
C GLU A 168 -21.98 0.88 8.41
N HIS A 169 -22.91 -0.09 8.37
CA HIS A 169 -24.32 0.18 8.57
C HIS A 169 -24.63 0.71 9.99
N ALA A 170 -24.05 0.11 11.03
CA ALA A 170 -24.19 0.57 12.41
C ALA A 170 -23.65 2.00 12.60
N ARG A 171 -22.50 2.32 11.99
CA ARG A 171 -21.93 3.69 12.00
C ARG A 171 -22.86 4.69 11.33
N LYS A 172 -23.49 4.32 10.22
CA LYS A 172 -24.45 5.18 9.51
C LYS A 172 -25.67 5.50 10.38
N VAL A 173 -26.26 4.49 11.02
CA VAL A 173 -27.42 4.67 11.91
C VAL A 173 -27.08 5.53 13.13
N ALA A 174 -25.90 5.34 13.72
CA ALA A 174 -25.46 6.12 14.88
C ALA A 174 -25.20 7.60 14.51
N ALA A 175 -24.58 7.85 13.36
CA ALA A 175 -24.33 9.22 12.87
C ALA A 175 -25.65 9.95 12.57
N GLU A 176 -26.63 9.27 11.99
CA GLU A 176 -27.94 9.84 11.67
C GLU A 176 -28.76 10.18 12.92
N HIS A 177 -28.68 9.36 13.97
CA HIS A 177 -29.33 9.65 15.25
C HIS A 177 -28.70 10.89 15.90
N LEU A 178 -27.36 10.94 15.99
CA LEU A 178 -26.65 12.08 16.58
C LEU A 178 -26.95 13.39 15.84
N ALA A 179 -27.03 13.36 14.51
CA ALA A 179 -27.38 14.53 13.71
C ALA A 179 -28.83 15.02 13.95
N ARG A 180 -29.73 14.13 14.37
CA ARG A 180 -31.17 14.42 14.55
C ARG A 180 -31.52 14.81 15.98
N THR A 181 -30.92 14.17 16.99
CA THR A 181 -31.27 14.37 18.40
C THR A 181 -30.20 15.14 19.18
N GLY A 182 -29.01 15.32 18.61
CA GLY A 182 -27.88 15.98 19.27
C GLY A 182 -27.22 15.12 20.36
N THR A 183 -27.75 13.92 20.64
CA THR A 183 -27.23 12.99 21.64
C THR A 183 -26.77 11.67 20.99
N PRO A 184 -25.75 11.00 21.55
CA PRO A 184 -25.33 9.70 21.05
C PRO A 184 -26.46 8.67 21.26
N ILE A 185 -26.67 7.79 20.27
CA ILE A 185 -27.69 6.72 20.35
C ILE A 185 -27.34 5.73 21.45
N ASP A 186 -28.31 5.38 22.27
CA ASP A 186 -28.17 4.39 23.33
C ASP A 186 -28.18 2.96 22.75
N THR A 187 -27.46 2.07 23.43
CA THR A 187 -27.29 0.67 23.02
C THR A 187 -28.61 -0.09 22.78
N PRO A 188 -29.64 0.00 23.65
CA PRO A 188 -30.90 -0.69 23.39
C PRO A 188 -31.65 -0.12 22.18
N THR A 189 -31.61 1.18 21.94
CA THR A 189 -32.21 1.81 20.74
C THR A 189 -31.45 1.46 19.45
N LEU A 190 -30.13 1.38 19.49
CA LEU A 190 -29.31 0.95 18.35
C LEU A 190 -29.58 -0.54 18.02
N ARG A 191 -29.74 -1.39 19.04
CA ARG A 191 -30.10 -2.81 18.89
C ARG A 191 -31.47 -2.99 18.26
N ALA A 192 -32.46 -2.24 18.74
CA ALA A 192 -33.83 -2.28 18.20
C ALA A 192 -33.90 -1.84 16.73
N ARG A 193 -32.99 -0.95 16.29
CA ARG A 193 -32.90 -0.49 14.89
C ARG A 193 -32.10 -1.39 13.97
N LEU A 194 -31.12 -2.14 14.50
CA LEU A 194 -30.28 -3.04 13.72
C LEU A 194 -30.78 -4.50 13.70
N SER A 195 -31.73 -4.88 14.56
CA SER A 195 -32.31 -6.23 14.67
C SER A 195 -31.25 -7.33 14.87
N VAL A 196 -30.25 -7.12 15.74
CA VAL A 196 -29.12 -8.05 15.96
C VAL A 196 -29.20 -8.72 17.37
N PRO A 197 -28.91 -10.04 17.51
CA PRO A 197 -28.89 -10.76 18.79
C PRO A 197 -27.78 -10.33 19.78
N GLU A 198 -28.00 -10.56 21.09
CA GLU A 198 -27.17 -10.07 22.22
C GLU A 198 -25.65 -10.32 22.19
N PRO A 199 -25.11 -11.48 21.75
CA PRO A 199 -23.69 -11.74 21.92
C PRO A 199 -22.77 -10.83 21.06
N PHE A 200 -23.31 -10.06 20.12
CA PHE A 200 -22.54 -9.09 19.33
C PHE A 200 -22.33 -7.74 20.03
N ALA A 201 -23.22 -7.36 20.95
CA ALA A 201 -23.24 -6.02 21.55
C ALA A 201 -22.09 -5.78 22.53
N GLU A 202 -21.57 -6.84 23.16
CA GLU A 202 -20.46 -6.73 24.12
C GLU A 202 -19.13 -6.38 23.45
N SER A 203 -18.94 -6.79 22.19
CA SER A 203 -17.76 -6.43 21.38
C SER A 203 -17.70 -4.94 20.99
N ILE A 204 -18.84 -4.24 21.07
CA ILE A 204 -18.98 -2.81 20.71
C ILE A 204 -18.70 -1.90 21.92
N ARG A 205 -18.52 -2.47 23.12
CA ARG A 205 -18.54 -1.75 24.41
C ARG A 205 -17.32 -0.88 24.72
N THR A 206 -16.25 -0.83 23.92
CA THR A 206 -15.10 0.04 24.24
C THR A 206 -15.15 1.36 23.44
N PRO A 207 -15.68 2.47 23.99
CA PRO A 207 -15.65 3.75 23.30
C PRO A 207 -14.20 4.27 23.28
N PRO A 208 -13.61 4.59 22.11
CA PRO A 208 -12.47 5.48 22.13
C PRO A 208 -13.01 6.89 22.36
N LEU A 209 -12.65 7.43 23.52
CA LEU A 209 -12.79 8.84 23.88
C LEU A 209 -12.48 9.73 22.66
N LYS A 210 -13.34 10.73 22.43
CA LYS A 210 -13.18 11.80 21.43
C LYS A 210 -11.72 12.27 21.40
N GLY A 211 -10.96 11.80 20.40
CA GLY A 211 -9.50 12.00 20.28
C GLY A 211 -8.84 11.00 19.33
N ALA A 212 -9.47 9.85 19.08
CA ALA A 212 -8.89 8.75 18.32
C ALA A 212 -8.81 8.92 16.78
N LEU A 213 -9.23 10.05 16.21
CA LEU A 213 -9.01 10.34 14.78
C LEU A 213 -7.66 10.99 14.48
N VAL A 214 -6.85 11.28 15.52
CA VAL A 214 -5.45 11.75 15.38
C VAL A 214 -4.44 10.66 15.82
N ALA A 215 -4.86 9.64 16.58
CA ALA A 215 -3.97 8.69 17.24
C ALA A 215 -3.86 7.31 16.56
N ARG A 216 -3.89 7.25 15.22
CA ARG A 216 -3.49 6.04 14.47
C ARG A 216 -2.06 6.12 13.92
N LEU A 217 -1.25 7.03 14.48
CA LEU A 217 0.16 7.21 14.19
C LEU A 217 0.91 7.23 15.54
N HIS A 218 1.80 6.26 15.73
CA HIS A 218 2.73 6.12 16.86
C HIS A 218 2.11 5.69 18.22
N ARG A 219 1.63 4.44 18.29
CA ARG A 219 1.57 3.77 19.60
C ARG A 219 3.01 3.49 20.02
N PHE A 220 3.54 4.28 20.94
CA PHE A 220 4.85 4.03 21.53
C PHE A 220 4.80 2.75 22.38
N ARG A 221 5.71 1.83 22.12
CA ARG A 221 5.99 0.62 22.89
C ARG A 221 7.33 0.78 23.62
N ASP A 222 7.61 -0.15 24.55
CA ASP A 222 8.89 -0.21 25.27
C ASP A 222 9.28 1.10 25.97
N LEU A 223 8.29 1.78 26.56
CA LEU A 223 8.45 3.06 27.23
C LEU A 223 9.35 2.93 28.47
N VAL A 224 10.40 3.74 28.54
CA VAL A 224 11.26 3.88 29.72
C VAL A 224 11.36 5.34 30.12
N ARG A 225 11.35 5.61 31.43
CA ARG A 225 11.56 6.95 31.98
C ARG A 225 12.99 7.05 32.51
N ILE A 226 13.74 8.03 32.00
CA ILE A 226 15.10 8.36 32.44
C ILE A 226 15.05 9.78 32.99
N GLY A 227 14.91 9.87 34.32
CA GLY A 227 14.63 11.12 35.01
C GLY A 227 13.36 11.78 34.44
N PRO A 228 13.42 13.05 34.01
CA PRO A 228 12.28 13.78 33.43
C PRO A 228 12.04 13.52 31.93
N VAL A 229 12.86 12.69 31.28
CA VAL A 229 12.73 12.31 29.86
C VAL A 229 12.07 10.93 29.74
N GLN A 230 11.12 10.79 28.81
CA GLN A 230 10.57 9.51 28.38
C GLN A 230 11.22 9.11 27.06
N VAL A 231 11.64 7.85 26.98
CA VAL A 231 12.10 7.22 25.75
C VAL A 231 11.08 6.17 25.36
N GLY A 232 10.63 6.21 24.11
CA GLY A 232 9.67 5.26 23.56
C GLY A 232 10.06 4.80 22.17
N THR A 233 9.67 3.58 21.84
CA THR A 233 9.88 3.00 20.51
C THR A 233 8.59 3.06 19.71
N ALA A 234 8.65 3.55 18.48
CA ALA A 234 7.51 3.53 17.56
C ALA A 234 7.98 3.25 16.14
N ASN A 235 7.08 2.72 15.31
CA ASN A 235 7.34 2.62 13.89
C ASN A 235 7.03 3.96 13.21
N ASP A 236 7.92 4.41 12.33
CA ASP A 236 7.68 5.58 11.47
C ASP A 236 6.62 5.25 10.40
N ARG A 237 6.25 6.25 9.58
CA ARG A 237 5.28 6.07 8.48
C ARG A 237 5.75 5.06 7.42
N ARG A 238 7.03 4.70 7.42
CA ARG A 238 7.66 3.72 6.52
C ARG A 238 7.82 2.34 7.18
N GLY A 239 7.32 2.16 8.41
CA GLY A 239 7.42 0.92 9.17
C GLY A 239 8.79 0.68 9.82
N ARG A 240 9.71 1.64 9.78
CA ARG A 240 11.03 1.51 10.43
C ARG A 240 10.90 1.81 11.92
N GLU A 241 11.57 1.00 12.73
CA GLU A 241 11.66 1.23 14.16
C GLU A 241 12.45 2.52 14.43
N LYS A 242 11.88 3.40 15.27
CA LYS A 242 12.47 4.66 15.71
C LYS A 242 12.33 4.78 17.21
N HIS A 243 13.31 5.41 17.85
CA HIS A 243 13.32 5.64 19.28
C HIS A 243 13.29 7.14 19.55
N THR A 244 12.25 7.61 20.24
CA THR A 244 12.03 9.03 20.52
C THR A 244 12.30 9.30 21.99
N ALA A 245 13.18 10.25 22.28
CA ALA A 245 13.40 10.78 23.62
C ALA A 245 12.70 12.13 23.75
N ALA A 246 11.75 12.27 24.68
CA ALA A 246 10.97 13.49 24.88
C ALA A 246 10.93 13.89 26.36
N TRP A 247 11.16 15.16 26.64
CA TRP A 247 11.06 15.70 28.00
C TRP A 247 9.59 15.91 28.37
N THR A 248 9.20 15.41 29.55
CA THR A 248 7.79 15.39 29.97
C THR A 248 7.34 16.65 30.72
N ALA A 249 8.26 17.46 31.26
CA ALA A 249 7.88 18.70 31.93
C ALA A 249 7.47 19.79 30.92
N PRO A 250 6.45 20.60 31.25
CA PRO A 250 6.02 21.70 30.40
C PRO A 250 7.18 22.71 30.21
N ARG A 251 7.21 23.35 29.04
CA ARG A 251 8.13 24.45 28.63
C ARG A 251 9.52 24.09 28.11
N CYS A 252 10.04 22.88 28.30
CA CYS A 252 11.33 22.49 27.71
C CYS A 252 11.23 22.27 26.19
N GLY A 253 10.23 21.50 25.75
CA GLY A 253 10.02 21.19 24.33
C GLY A 253 11.06 20.24 23.71
N PHE A 254 12.00 19.71 24.51
CA PHE A 254 12.97 18.73 24.03
C PHE A 254 12.28 17.45 23.55
N SER A 255 12.49 17.13 22.27
CA SER A 255 12.10 15.89 21.62
C SER A 255 13.09 15.59 20.50
N ALA A 256 13.60 14.37 20.43
CA ALA A 256 14.51 13.93 19.39
C ALA A 256 14.29 12.45 19.04
N GLU A 257 14.43 12.12 17.75
CA GLU A 257 14.31 10.76 17.23
C GLU A 257 15.68 10.18 16.87
N TYR A 258 15.88 8.91 17.17
CA TYR A 258 17.13 8.18 16.94
C TYR A 258 16.86 6.82 16.27
N ASP A 259 17.85 6.35 15.50
CA ASP A 259 17.83 5.03 14.87
C ASP A 259 18.09 3.88 15.85
N THR A 260 18.71 4.16 17.00
CA THR A 260 19.02 3.15 18.01
C THR A 260 18.51 3.56 19.39
N ARG A 261 18.06 2.57 20.17
CA ARG A 261 17.56 2.78 21.53
C ARG A 261 18.63 3.38 22.43
N SER A 262 19.87 2.88 22.34
CA SER A 262 20.99 3.36 23.15
C SER A 262 21.28 4.84 22.91
N ALA A 263 21.13 5.34 21.68
CA ALA A 263 21.30 6.76 21.38
C ALA A 263 20.19 7.61 22.01
N ALA A 264 18.93 7.16 21.95
CA ALA A 264 17.81 7.84 22.60
C ALA A 264 17.97 7.87 24.13
N GLU A 265 18.41 6.77 24.74
CA GLU A 265 18.67 6.70 26.18
C GLU A 265 19.86 7.56 26.61
N LEU A 266 20.94 7.61 25.82
CA LEU A 266 22.08 8.48 26.09
C LEU A 266 21.69 9.96 26.01
N ALA A 267 20.89 10.33 25.01
CA ALA A 267 20.34 11.68 24.89
C ALA A 267 19.45 12.04 26.09
N ALA A 268 18.63 11.10 26.55
CA ALA A 268 17.81 11.28 27.74
C ALA A 268 18.65 11.52 29.02
N ARG A 269 19.77 10.82 29.18
CA ARG A 269 20.68 10.97 30.35
C ARG A 269 21.48 12.26 30.33
N THR A 270 21.80 12.78 29.15
CA THR A 270 22.70 13.92 28.97
C THR A 270 21.97 15.25 28.78
N HIS A 271 20.65 15.22 28.56
CA HIS A 271 19.86 16.43 28.39
C HIS A 271 19.82 17.27 29.67
N ARG A 272 20.22 18.54 29.56
CA ARG A 272 20.05 19.55 30.60
C ARG A 272 18.99 20.55 30.15
N CYS A 273 17.87 20.62 30.86
CA CYS A 273 16.80 21.56 30.54
C CYS A 273 17.30 23.01 30.70
N PRO A 274 17.19 23.85 29.67
CA PRO A 274 17.59 25.26 29.74
C PRO A 274 16.58 26.12 30.52
N VAL A 275 15.35 25.63 30.68
CA VAL A 275 14.31 26.27 31.49
C VAL A 275 14.55 25.87 32.93
N ARG A 276 15.21 26.73 33.71
CA ARG A 276 15.23 26.70 35.17
C ARG A 276 14.04 27.47 35.72
#